data_AF-A0A0S9E6T6-F1
#
_entry.id   AF-A0A0S9E6T6-F1
#
_cell.length_a   1.000
_cell.length_b   1.000
_cell.length_c   1.000
_cell.angle_alpha   90.00
_cell.angle_beta   90.00
_cell.angle_gamma   90.00
#
_symmetry.space_group_name_H-M   'P 1'
#
loop_
_entity.id
_entity.type
_entity.pdbx_description
1 polymer ?
#
loop_
_entity_poly.entity_id
_entity_poly.type
_entity_poly.pdbx_seq_one_letter_code
_entity_poly.pdbx_strand_id
1 'polypeptide(L)'
;MSKSLRLSEKWFRRGLWLVAVVFASFLIGLGGTIVGDLPKVETPLLVDDFLDRAAAEKLRAQVKEARQAEQDAQTALEQAQLQRSKARSETQAARETFNNWLATRSATQRADQDPEVIARTQALVGLKLAERTTQQAVERQQQAALDARQGAAATQERLNAMEAEGYVKLEAERRKVDLRVFLYRLALTLPLLVIAGWLFAKKRKGTYWPFVWGFIFFALFAFFVELVPYLPSYGGYVRYVVGIGVTALVGRYAILALNRYLERQKLAEALPDQERRKELSYDVALARLAKSVCPGCERPVDLKNETIDFCPHCGIGLFDRCGTCSTRKSAFARFCHACGTGAGVKLARDD
;
A
#
# COMPACT_ATOMS: atom_id res chain seq x y z
N MET A 1 25.65 -32.95 7.48
CA MET A 1 27.02 -32.87 6.94
C MET A 1 27.43 -31.41 6.78
N SER A 2 27.91 -30.81 7.86
CA SER A 2 28.61 -29.52 7.82
C SER A 2 29.99 -29.78 8.41
N LYS A 3 30.84 -30.36 7.57
CA LYS A 3 32.24 -30.67 7.88
C LYS A 3 32.95 -29.41 8.37
N SER A 4 33.92 -29.64 9.25
CA SER A 4 34.87 -28.71 9.86
C SER A 4 35.66 -27.86 8.84
N LEU A 5 34.97 -26.94 8.16
CA LEU A 5 35.61 -25.97 7.29
C LEU A 5 36.11 -24.80 8.14
N ARG A 6 37.43 -24.57 8.04
CA ARG A 6 38.18 -23.43 8.60
C ARG A 6 37.33 -22.16 8.49
N LEU A 7 37.33 -21.33 9.55
CA LEU A 7 36.51 -20.11 9.64
C LEU A 7 36.50 -19.30 8.33
N SER A 8 37.65 -19.21 7.64
CA SER A 8 37.81 -18.52 6.37
C SER A 8 36.88 -19.00 5.25
N GLU A 9 36.63 -20.31 5.10
CA GLU A 9 35.79 -20.82 3.99
C GLU A 9 34.30 -20.52 4.21
N LYS A 10 33.83 -20.54 5.46
CA LYS A 10 32.46 -20.14 5.80
C LYS A 10 32.24 -18.65 5.50
N TRP A 11 33.22 -17.82 5.85
CA TRP A 11 33.20 -16.39 5.52
C TRP A 11 33.32 -16.16 4.01
N PHE A 12 34.13 -16.95 3.30
CA PHE A 12 34.24 -16.87 1.84
C PHE A 12 32.91 -17.22 1.16
N ARG A 13 32.26 -18.32 1.56
CA ARG A 13 30.93 -18.69 1.03
C ARG A 13 29.85 -17.66 1.34
N ARG A 14 29.88 -17.02 2.52
CA ARG A 14 28.98 -15.91 2.84
C ARG A 14 29.27 -14.67 1.99
N GLY A 15 30.55 -14.36 1.77
CA GLY A 15 30.98 -13.29 0.87
C GLY A 15 30.50 -13.52 -0.56
N LEU A 16 30.61 -14.75 -1.08
CA LEU A 16 30.09 -15.10 -2.40
C LEU A 16 28.57 -14.94 -2.50
N TRP A 17 27.81 -15.27 -1.45
CA TRP A 17 26.37 -15.00 -1.38
C TRP A 17 26.06 -13.50 -1.40
N LEU A 18 26.83 -12.68 -0.69
CA LEU A 18 26.69 -11.24 -0.73
C LEU A 18 26.93 -10.70 -2.14
N VAL A 19 27.99 -11.17 -2.82
CA VAL A 19 28.27 -10.83 -4.22
C VAL A 19 27.11 -11.21 -5.13
N ALA A 20 26.50 -12.38 -4.94
CA ALA A 20 25.32 -12.79 -5.71
C ALA A 20 24.13 -11.84 -5.52
N VAL A 21 23.88 -11.39 -4.28
CA VAL A 21 22.79 -10.46 -3.96
C VAL A 21 23.06 -9.07 -4.57
N VAL A 22 24.29 -8.58 -4.45
CA VAL A 22 24.69 -7.29 -5.05
C VAL A 22 24.59 -7.33 -6.57
N PHE A 23 25.07 -8.42 -7.19
CA PHE A 23 24.93 -8.63 -8.63
C PHE A 23 23.45 -8.65 -9.05
N ALA A 24 22.59 -9.35 -8.30
CA ALA A 24 21.15 -9.34 -8.53
C ALA A 24 20.56 -7.92 -8.40
N SER A 25 20.95 -7.12 -7.39
CA SER A 25 20.43 -5.76 -7.23
C SER A 25 20.82 -4.83 -8.37
N PHE A 26 22.03 -4.97 -8.93
CA PHE A 26 22.44 -4.21 -10.11
C PHE A 26 21.63 -4.61 -11.35
N LEU A 27 21.39 -5.91 -11.55
CA LEU A 27 20.53 -6.38 -12.65
C LEU A 27 19.08 -5.92 -12.48
N ILE A 28 18.55 -5.91 -11.26
CA ILE A 28 17.21 -5.39 -10.95
C ILE A 28 17.14 -3.89 -11.26
N GLY A 29 18.14 -3.11 -10.84
CA GLY A 29 18.22 -1.68 -11.13
C GLY A 29 18.28 -1.40 -12.63
N LEU A 30 19.11 -2.14 -13.36
CA LEU A 30 19.25 -2.02 -14.81
C LEU A 30 17.96 -2.43 -15.55
N GLY A 31 17.31 -3.52 -15.12
CA GLY A 31 16.01 -3.95 -15.64
C GLY A 31 14.95 -2.86 -15.47
N GLY A 32 14.84 -2.31 -14.27
CA GLY A 32 13.90 -1.24 -13.95
C GLY A 32 14.13 0.04 -14.75
N THR A 33 15.39 0.41 -15.05
CA THR A 33 15.68 1.56 -15.92
C THR A 33 15.31 1.29 -17.37
N ILE A 34 15.65 0.10 -17.90
CA ILE A 34 15.36 -0.24 -19.31
C ILE A 34 13.85 -0.36 -19.54
N VAL A 35 13.10 -0.95 -18.61
CA VAL A 35 11.64 -1.07 -18.69
C VAL A 35 10.93 0.24 -18.34
N GLY A 36 11.52 1.07 -17.48
CA GLY A 36 11.05 2.42 -17.17
C GLY A 36 11.19 3.40 -18.34
N ASP A 37 12.15 3.13 -19.23
CA ASP A 37 12.38 3.85 -20.49
C ASP A 37 11.66 3.23 -21.69
N LEU A 38 11.04 2.05 -21.53
CA LEU A 38 10.09 1.52 -22.52
C LEU A 38 8.88 2.46 -22.60
N PRO A 39 8.37 2.71 -23.82
CA PRO A 39 7.96 4.02 -24.25
C PRO A 39 6.82 4.61 -23.40
N LYS A 40 7.12 5.69 -22.68
CA LYS A 40 6.14 6.74 -22.32
C LYS A 40 5.65 7.52 -23.57
N VAL A 41 5.57 6.88 -24.73
CA VAL A 41 5.36 7.50 -26.05
C VAL A 41 3.88 7.54 -26.44
N GLU A 42 3.00 6.93 -25.66
CA GLU A 42 1.56 7.13 -25.83
C GLU A 42 1.16 8.35 -25.00
N THR A 43 0.88 9.45 -25.70
CA THR A 43 0.27 10.67 -25.14
C THR A 43 -0.88 10.28 -24.21
N PRO A 44 -1.03 10.89 -23.02
CA PRO A 44 -2.11 10.53 -22.12
C PRO A 44 -3.44 10.65 -22.87
N LEU A 45 -4.11 9.52 -23.09
CA LEU A 45 -5.40 9.51 -23.77
C LEU A 45 -6.38 10.34 -22.93
N LEU A 46 -6.84 11.45 -23.50
CA LEU A 46 -7.82 12.35 -22.92
C LEU A 46 -9.21 11.98 -23.45
N VAL A 47 -10.25 12.28 -22.68
CA VAL A 47 -11.64 12.07 -23.12
C VAL A 47 -11.91 12.87 -24.40
N ASP A 48 -11.34 14.07 -24.49
CA ASP A 48 -11.44 14.96 -25.65
C ASP A 48 -10.79 14.40 -26.94
N ASP A 49 -10.01 13.30 -26.87
CA ASP A 49 -9.50 12.59 -28.05
C ASP A 49 -10.54 11.64 -28.65
N PHE A 50 -11.57 11.28 -27.89
CA PHE A 50 -12.65 10.36 -28.29
C PHE A 50 -13.98 11.07 -28.56
N LEU A 51 -14.01 12.39 -28.34
CA LEU A 51 -15.13 13.26 -28.60
C LEU A 51 -14.88 14.08 -29.86
N ASP A 52 -15.97 14.50 -30.52
CA ASP A 52 -15.88 15.62 -31.46
C ASP A 52 -15.61 16.89 -30.65
N ARG A 53 -14.35 17.34 -30.65
CA ARG A 53 -13.89 18.49 -29.87
C ARG A 53 -14.72 19.75 -30.16
N ALA A 54 -15.10 19.98 -31.42
CA ALA A 54 -15.89 21.15 -31.79
C ALA A 54 -17.32 21.06 -31.24
N ALA A 55 -17.93 19.86 -31.26
CA ALA A 55 -19.24 19.63 -30.67
C ALA A 55 -19.21 19.74 -29.14
N ALA A 56 -18.17 19.19 -28.50
CA ALA A 56 -17.98 19.26 -27.04
C ALA A 56 -17.76 20.69 -26.56
N GLU A 57 -16.90 21.47 -27.23
CA GLU A 57 -16.68 22.88 -26.90
C GLU A 57 -17.97 23.71 -27.07
N LYS A 58 -18.72 23.48 -28.15
CA LYS A 58 -20.01 24.13 -28.37
C LYS A 58 -21.00 23.83 -27.25
N LEU A 59 -21.09 22.56 -26.83
CA LEU A 59 -22.00 22.15 -25.76
C LEU A 59 -21.56 22.66 -24.38
N ARG A 60 -20.24 22.70 -24.10
CA ARG A 60 -19.67 23.34 -22.91
C ARG A 60 -19.97 24.85 -22.88
N ALA A 61 -19.90 25.53 -24.02
CA ALA A 61 -20.29 26.93 -24.14
C ALA A 61 -21.80 27.13 -23.86
N GLN A 62 -22.65 26.25 -24.39
CA GLN A 62 -24.11 26.27 -24.11
C GLN A 62 -24.42 26.03 -22.64
N VAL A 63 -23.71 25.12 -21.96
CA VAL A 63 -23.85 24.92 -20.51
C VAL A 63 -23.47 26.18 -19.74
N LYS A 64 -22.38 26.85 -20.14
CA LYS A 64 -21.95 28.10 -19.51
C LYS A 64 -23.00 29.20 -19.67
N GLU A 65 -23.55 29.35 -20.88
CA GLU A 65 -24.62 30.30 -21.17
C GLU A 65 -25.90 29.98 -20.38
N ALA A 66 -26.31 28.71 -20.34
CA ALA A 66 -27.50 28.29 -19.60
C ALA A 66 -27.35 28.50 -18.08
N ARG A 67 -26.16 28.26 -17.52
CA ARG A 67 -25.86 28.57 -16.10
C ARG A 67 -25.89 30.07 -15.82
N GLN A 68 -25.40 30.89 -16.75
CA GLN A 68 -25.48 32.35 -16.61
C GLN A 68 -26.96 32.79 -16.63
N ALA A 69 -27.75 32.29 -17.58
CA ALA A 69 -29.18 32.58 -17.66
C ALA A 69 -29.94 32.14 -16.39
N GLU A 70 -29.57 31.01 -15.79
CA GLU A 70 -30.10 30.55 -14.51
C GLU A 70 -29.79 31.54 -13.37
N GLN A 71 -28.55 32.03 -13.29
CA GLN A 71 -28.12 33.01 -12.27
C GLN A 71 -28.83 34.37 -12.46
N ASP A 72 -28.95 34.82 -13.71
CA ASP A 72 -29.62 36.08 -14.04
C ASP A 72 -31.12 36.00 -13.70
N ALA A 73 -31.78 34.88 -14.00
CA ALA A 73 -33.18 34.65 -13.65
C ALA A 73 -33.41 34.56 -12.13
N GLN A 74 -32.49 33.95 -11.39
CA GLN A 74 -32.53 33.94 -9.92
C GLN A 74 -32.38 35.34 -9.34
N THR A 75 -31.43 36.13 -9.86
CA THR A 75 -31.22 37.51 -9.43
C THR A 75 -32.46 38.38 -9.72
N ALA A 76 -33.09 38.21 -10.88
CA ALA A 76 -34.32 38.92 -11.25
C ALA A 76 -35.50 38.53 -10.33
N LEU A 77 -35.59 37.26 -9.94
CA LEU A 77 -36.58 36.77 -8.98
C LEU A 77 -36.38 37.40 -7.59
N GLU A 78 -35.14 37.44 -7.09
CA GLU A 78 -34.81 38.07 -5.81
C GLU A 78 -35.18 39.56 -5.80
N GLN A 79 -34.87 40.28 -6.88
CA GLN A 79 -35.26 41.68 -7.03
C GLN A 79 -36.78 41.86 -7.02
N ALA A 80 -37.52 41.00 -7.72
CA ALA A 80 -38.99 41.05 -7.73
C ALA A 80 -39.57 40.76 -6.34
N GLN A 81 -39.00 39.81 -5.60
CA GLN A 81 -39.39 39.51 -4.22
C GLN A 81 -39.15 40.69 -3.28
N LEU A 82 -38.03 41.41 -3.46
CA LEU A 82 -37.73 42.63 -2.70
C LEU A 82 -38.73 43.75 -3.01
N GLN A 83 -39.13 43.94 -4.27
CA GLN A 83 -40.15 44.93 -4.63
C GLN A 83 -41.51 44.57 -4.03
N ARG A 84 -41.87 43.28 -4.03
CA ARG A 84 -43.09 42.79 -3.39
C ARG A 84 -43.06 43.03 -1.87
N SER A 85 -41.94 42.79 -1.20
CA SER A 85 -41.84 43.02 0.25
C SER A 85 -41.97 44.50 0.60
N LYS A 86 -41.39 45.40 -0.21
CA LYS A 86 -41.56 46.85 -0.11
C LYS A 86 -43.02 47.26 -0.29
N ALA A 87 -43.66 46.86 -1.39
CA ALA A 87 -45.06 47.21 -1.66
C ALA A 87 -46.03 46.69 -0.59
N ARG A 88 -45.76 45.48 -0.05
CA ARG A 88 -46.51 44.90 1.06
C ARG A 88 -46.34 45.72 2.34
N SER A 89 -45.11 46.12 2.67
CA SER A 89 -44.81 46.96 3.83
C SER A 89 -45.50 48.32 3.75
N GLU A 90 -45.44 48.98 2.59
CA GLU A 90 -46.13 50.27 2.34
C GLU A 90 -47.64 50.13 2.48
N THR A 91 -48.21 49.06 1.93
CA THR A 91 -49.65 48.77 2.05
C THR A 91 -50.05 48.51 3.52
N GLN A 92 -49.21 47.80 4.28
CA GLN A 92 -49.46 47.56 5.70
C GLN A 92 -49.36 48.84 6.52
N ALA A 93 -48.31 49.64 6.34
CA ALA A 93 -48.13 50.91 7.03
C ALA A 93 -49.27 51.91 6.71
N ALA A 94 -49.72 51.97 5.46
CA ALA A 94 -50.86 52.80 5.07
C ALA A 94 -52.16 52.32 5.71
N ARG A 95 -52.38 51.01 5.83
CA ARG A 95 -53.53 50.43 6.55
C ARG A 95 -53.52 50.76 8.04
N GLU A 96 -52.37 50.60 8.69
CA GLU A 96 -52.22 50.92 10.11
C GLU A 96 -52.45 52.41 10.37
N THR A 97 -51.85 53.28 9.54
CA THR A 97 -52.05 54.74 9.62
C THR A 97 -53.52 55.12 9.39
N PHE A 98 -54.18 54.50 8.40
CA PHE A 98 -55.59 54.73 8.12
C PHE A 98 -56.50 54.26 9.27
N ASN A 99 -56.22 53.09 9.86
CA ASN A 99 -56.98 52.56 11.00
C ASN A 99 -56.79 53.43 12.25
N ASN A 100 -55.57 53.89 12.53
CA ASN A 100 -55.30 54.79 13.67
C ASN A 100 -56.04 56.12 13.50
N TRP A 101 -56.03 56.66 12.27
CA TRP A 101 -56.76 57.88 11.94
C TRP A 101 -58.28 57.70 12.04
N LEU A 102 -58.82 56.56 11.59
CA LEU A 102 -60.23 56.22 11.78
C LEU A 102 -60.59 56.14 13.27
N ALA A 103 -59.75 55.51 14.09
CA ALA A 103 -60.01 55.31 15.52
C ALA A 103 -60.00 56.62 16.33
N THR A 104 -59.13 57.58 16.00
CA THR A 104 -59.12 58.90 16.65
C THR A 104 -60.33 59.76 16.23
N ARG A 105 -60.86 59.54 15.01
CA ARG A 105 -61.97 60.33 14.45
C ARG A 105 -63.36 59.75 14.72
N SER A 106 -63.50 58.42 14.80
CA SER A 106 -64.78 57.77 15.16
C SER A 106 -65.25 58.11 16.58
N ALA A 107 -64.35 58.61 17.43
CA ALA A 107 -64.70 59.16 18.74
C ALA A 107 -65.37 60.56 18.67
N THR A 108 -65.35 61.24 17.52
CA THR A 108 -65.72 62.66 17.43
C THR A 108 -66.82 63.05 16.43
N GLN A 109 -67.22 62.25 15.41
CA GLN A 109 -68.39 62.60 14.54
C GLN A 109 -68.88 61.48 13.58
N ARG A 110 -70.09 61.66 13.01
CA ARG A 110 -70.79 60.74 12.04
C ARG A 110 -69.99 60.56 10.74
N ALA A 111 -69.86 59.31 10.30
CA ALA A 111 -68.87 58.82 9.32
C ALA A 111 -69.40 58.65 7.89
N ASP A 112 -70.64 59.08 7.63
CA ASP A 112 -71.47 58.47 6.59
C ASP A 112 -71.16 58.98 5.16
N GLN A 113 -70.61 60.20 5.00
CA GLN A 113 -70.26 60.80 3.69
C GLN A 113 -69.11 61.82 3.77
N ASP A 114 -67.94 61.40 4.27
CA ASP A 114 -66.77 62.28 4.37
C ASP A 114 -65.87 62.18 3.11
N PRO A 115 -65.64 63.29 2.38
CA PRO A 115 -64.73 63.31 1.22
C PRO A 115 -63.31 62.86 1.56
N GLU A 116 -62.85 63.03 2.81
CA GLU A 116 -61.51 62.63 3.24
C GLU A 116 -61.37 61.10 3.39
N VAL A 117 -62.44 60.43 3.85
CA VAL A 117 -62.48 58.95 3.94
C VAL A 117 -62.43 58.35 2.54
N ILE A 118 -63.17 58.94 1.58
CA ILE A 118 -63.17 58.52 0.17
C ILE A 118 -61.77 58.68 -0.43
N ALA A 119 -61.11 59.82 -0.22
CA ALA A 119 -59.76 60.08 -0.73
C ALA A 119 -58.72 59.09 -0.18
N ARG A 120 -58.73 58.83 1.14
CA ARG A 120 -57.81 57.86 1.77
C ARG A 120 -58.11 56.42 1.37
N THR A 121 -59.38 56.07 1.17
CA THR A 121 -59.78 54.75 0.67
C THR A 121 -59.28 54.55 -0.77
N GLN A 122 -59.41 55.55 -1.64
CA GLN A 122 -58.86 55.50 -3.00
C GLN A 122 -57.33 55.36 -3.01
N ALA A 123 -56.62 56.07 -2.11
CA ALA A 123 -55.17 55.92 -1.96
C ALA A 123 -54.78 54.48 -1.53
N LEU A 124 -55.52 53.89 -0.60
CA LEU A 124 -55.30 52.50 -0.17
C LEU A 124 -55.61 51.48 -1.28
N VAL A 125 -56.63 51.71 -2.10
CA VAL A 125 -56.92 50.90 -3.29
C VAL A 125 -55.77 50.98 -4.29
N GLY A 126 -55.18 52.16 -4.50
CA GLY A 126 -54.01 52.34 -5.35
C GLY A 126 -52.80 51.52 -4.87
N LEU A 127 -52.50 51.55 -3.57
CA LEU A 127 -51.43 50.74 -2.98
C LEU A 127 -51.71 49.23 -3.12
N LYS A 128 -52.96 48.82 -2.94
CA LYS A 128 -53.36 47.41 -3.14
C LYS A 128 -53.21 46.93 -4.57
N LEU A 129 -53.48 47.78 -5.55
CA LEU A 129 -53.24 47.47 -6.94
C LEU A 129 -51.73 47.29 -7.21
N ALA A 130 -50.89 48.16 -6.63
CA ALA A 130 -49.43 48.04 -6.73
C ALA A 130 -48.87 46.77 -6.06
N GLU A 131 -49.44 46.34 -4.94
CA GLU A 131 -49.09 45.05 -4.32
C GLU A 131 -49.44 43.87 -5.25
N ARG A 132 -50.59 43.91 -5.93
CA ARG A 132 -50.99 42.87 -6.88
C ARG A 132 -50.09 42.82 -8.12
N THR A 133 -49.69 43.97 -8.66
CA THR A 133 -48.80 44.02 -9.84
C THR A 133 -47.40 43.53 -9.49
N THR A 134 -46.87 43.88 -8.32
CA THR A 134 -45.58 43.33 -7.83
C THR A 134 -45.68 41.83 -7.57
N GLN A 135 -46.80 41.32 -7.04
CA GLN A 135 -47.01 39.88 -6.91
C GLN A 135 -47.02 39.15 -8.27
N GLN A 136 -47.74 39.66 -9.27
CA GLN A 136 -47.73 39.10 -10.62
C GLN A 136 -46.33 39.16 -11.27
N ALA A 137 -45.53 40.17 -10.94
CA ALA A 137 -44.14 40.23 -11.37
C ALA A 137 -43.29 39.11 -10.73
N VAL A 138 -43.48 38.81 -9.44
CA VAL A 138 -42.82 37.66 -8.79
C VAL A 138 -43.21 36.35 -9.45
N GLU A 139 -44.50 36.10 -9.68
CA GLU A 139 -45.00 34.86 -10.29
C GLU A 139 -44.41 34.64 -11.69
N ARG A 140 -44.30 35.70 -12.51
CA ARG A 140 -43.62 35.63 -13.81
C ARG A 140 -42.13 35.31 -13.69
N GLN A 141 -41.43 35.92 -12.74
CA GLN A 141 -40.00 35.63 -12.53
C GLN A 141 -39.77 34.24 -11.94
N GLN A 142 -40.70 33.71 -11.15
CA GLN A 142 -40.64 32.33 -10.66
C GLN A 142 -40.72 31.33 -11.81
N GLN A 143 -41.66 31.53 -12.75
CA GLN A 143 -41.76 30.69 -13.93
C GLN A 143 -40.48 30.78 -14.79
N ALA A 144 -39.98 31.99 -15.05
CA ALA A 144 -38.75 32.19 -15.81
C ALA A 144 -37.53 31.51 -15.15
N ALA A 145 -37.40 31.57 -13.82
CA ALA A 145 -36.33 30.90 -13.09
C ALA A 145 -36.45 29.37 -13.13
N LEU A 146 -37.67 28.82 -13.10
CA LEU A 146 -37.90 27.38 -13.26
C LEU A 146 -37.54 26.91 -14.68
N ASP A 147 -37.96 27.64 -15.71
CA ASP A 147 -37.66 27.32 -17.10
C ASP A 147 -36.15 27.39 -17.37
N ALA A 148 -35.46 28.41 -16.83
CA ALA A 148 -34.01 28.55 -16.92
C ALA A 148 -33.28 27.37 -16.22
N ARG A 149 -33.74 26.97 -15.03
CA ARG A 149 -33.21 25.79 -14.31
C ARG A 149 -33.38 24.50 -15.10
N GLN A 150 -34.56 24.27 -15.65
CA GLN A 150 -34.84 23.07 -16.45
C GLN A 150 -34.01 23.06 -17.75
N GLY A 151 -33.86 24.20 -18.40
CA GLY A 151 -33.00 24.36 -19.59
C GLY A 151 -31.51 24.10 -19.29
N ALA A 152 -31.00 24.61 -18.17
CA ALA A 152 -29.63 24.36 -17.73
C ALA A 152 -29.39 22.88 -17.40
N ALA A 153 -30.32 22.25 -16.68
CA ALA A 153 -30.26 20.82 -16.35
C ALA A 153 -30.28 19.94 -17.61
N ALA A 154 -31.17 20.21 -18.56
CA ALA A 154 -31.26 19.46 -19.82
C ALA A 154 -29.99 19.60 -20.68
N THR A 155 -29.38 20.79 -20.70
CA THR A 155 -28.13 21.04 -21.44
C THR A 155 -26.95 20.33 -20.77
N GLN A 156 -26.90 20.33 -19.43
CA GLN A 156 -25.89 19.58 -18.66
C GLN A 156 -26.02 18.07 -18.88
N GLU A 157 -27.24 17.54 -18.91
CA GLU A 157 -27.49 16.11 -19.16
C GLU A 157 -26.98 15.68 -20.54
N ARG A 158 -27.21 16.51 -21.57
CA ARG A 158 -26.65 16.27 -22.92
C ARG A 158 -25.13 16.23 -22.92
N LEU A 159 -24.48 17.13 -22.17
CA LEU A 159 -23.01 17.12 -22.03
C LEU A 159 -22.53 15.85 -21.34
N ASN A 160 -23.16 15.47 -20.24
CA ASN A 160 -22.82 14.27 -19.49
C ASN A 160 -23.00 12.99 -20.33
N ALA A 161 -24.07 12.91 -21.14
CA ALA A 161 -24.31 11.78 -22.04
C ALA A 161 -23.20 11.68 -23.11
N MET A 162 -22.82 12.80 -23.72
CA MET A 162 -21.73 12.85 -24.69
C MET A 162 -20.39 12.44 -24.04
N GLU A 163 -20.07 12.98 -22.88
CA GLU A 163 -18.83 12.64 -22.16
C GLU A 163 -18.81 11.18 -21.70
N ALA A 164 -19.96 10.62 -21.26
CA ALA A 164 -20.09 9.21 -20.88
C ALA A 164 -19.72 8.26 -22.03
N GLU A 165 -20.14 8.54 -23.25
CA GLU A 165 -19.73 7.77 -24.43
C GLU A 165 -18.21 7.88 -24.69
N GLY A 166 -17.65 9.08 -24.49
CA GLY A 166 -16.21 9.31 -24.56
C GLY A 166 -15.44 8.49 -23.52
N TYR A 167 -15.91 8.44 -22.28
CA TYR A 167 -15.31 7.65 -21.20
C TYR A 167 -15.30 6.15 -21.51
N VAL A 168 -16.38 5.61 -22.09
CA VAL A 168 -16.44 4.18 -22.46
C VAL A 168 -15.39 3.83 -23.52
N LYS A 169 -15.23 4.69 -24.54
CA LYS A 169 -14.21 4.51 -25.59
C LYS A 169 -12.79 4.66 -25.06
N LEU A 170 -12.57 5.67 -24.21
CA LEU A 170 -11.30 5.90 -23.53
C LEU A 170 -10.88 4.67 -22.70
N GLU A 171 -11.81 4.10 -21.94
CA GLU A 171 -11.53 2.92 -21.12
C GLU A 171 -11.22 1.68 -21.98
N ALA A 172 -11.85 1.53 -23.14
CA ALA A 172 -11.56 0.45 -24.08
C ALA A 172 -10.16 0.58 -24.71
N GLU A 173 -9.74 1.79 -25.08
CA GLU A 173 -8.40 2.03 -25.63
C GLU A 173 -7.31 1.96 -24.56
N ARG A 174 -7.56 2.47 -23.35
CA ARG A 174 -6.65 2.30 -22.21
C ARG A 174 -6.34 0.84 -21.94
N ARG A 175 -7.36 -0.04 -21.97
CA ARG A 175 -7.16 -1.49 -21.84
C ARG A 175 -6.25 -2.08 -22.93
N LYS A 176 -6.32 -1.57 -24.16
CA LYS A 176 -5.44 -2.03 -25.26
C LYS A 176 -4.00 -1.56 -25.06
N VAL A 177 -3.83 -0.31 -24.64
CA VAL A 177 -2.52 0.26 -24.27
C VAL A 177 -1.89 -0.55 -23.14
N ASP A 178 -2.62 -0.78 -22.05
CA ASP A 178 -2.16 -1.58 -20.92
C ASP A 178 -1.79 -3.01 -21.35
N LEU A 179 -2.58 -3.61 -22.24
CA LEU A 179 -2.28 -4.94 -22.80
C LEU A 179 -1.01 -4.94 -23.65
N ARG A 180 -0.76 -3.90 -24.46
CA ARG A 180 0.48 -3.78 -25.26
C ARG A 180 1.69 -3.62 -24.36
N VAL A 181 1.63 -2.74 -23.36
CA VAL A 181 2.69 -2.56 -22.37
C VAL A 181 2.97 -3.87 -21.64
N PHE A 182 1.91 -4.59 -21.26
CA PHE A 182 2.03 -5.92 -20.67
C PHE A 182 2.72 -6.91 -21.62
N LEU A 183 2.31 -6.96 -22.90
CA LEU A 183 2.91 -7.86 -23.90
C LEU A 183 4.39 -7.56 -24.14
N TYR A 184 4.80 -6.29 -24.20
CA TYR A 184 6.21 -5.93 -24.33
C TYR A 184 7.02 -6.37 -23.12
N ARG A 185 6.50 -6.18 -21.90
CA ARG A 185 7.15 -6.64 -20.67
C ARG A 185 7.18 -8.17 -20.58
N LEU A 186 6.13 -8.85 -21.01
CA LEU A 186 6.07 -10.31 -21.06
C LEU A 186 7.12 -10.85 -22.06
N ALA A 187 7.21 -10.24 -23.25
CA ALA A 187 8.19 -10.61 -24.26
C ALA A 187 9.63 -10.42 -23.79
N LEU A 188 9.89 -9.45 -22.90
CA LEU A 188 11.21 -9.24 -22.30
C LEU A 188 11.48 -10.21 -21.14
N THR A 189 10.53 -10.41 -20.24
CA THR A 189 10.73 -11.18 -18.99
C THR A 189 10.67 -12.70 -19.19
N LEU A 190 9.89 -13.19 -20.15
CA LEU A 190 9.72 -14.62 -20.41
C LEU A 190 11.02 -15.30 -20.87
N PRO A 191 11.79 -14.74 -21.84
CA PRO A 191 13.10 -15.27 -22.21
C PRO A 191 14.09 -15.31 -21.03
N LEU A 192 14.09 -14.28 -20.18
CA LEU A 192 14.92 -14.23 -18.97
C LEU A 192 14.59 -15.38 -18.01
N LEU A 193 13.31 -15.66 -17.82
CA LEU A 193 12.82 -16.78 -16.99
C LEU A 193 13.23 -18.15 -17.56
N VAL A 194 13.15 -18.32 -18.87
CA VAL A 194 13.59 -19.55 -19.56
C VAL A 194 15.09 -19.76 -19.36
N ILE A 195 15.90 -18.70 -19.53
CA ILE A 195 17.36 -18.75 -19.30
C ILE A 195 17.64 -19.09 -17.82
N ALA A 196 16.90 -18.50 -16.88
CA ALA A 196 17.07 -18.78 -15.46
C ALA A 196 16.74 -20.24 -15.12
N GLY A 197 15.66 -20.79 -15.67
CA GLY A 197 15.30 -22.20 -15.52
C GLY A 197 16.36 -23.15 -16.08
N TRP A 198 16.91 -22.83 -17.26
CA TRP A 198 18.00 -23.59 -17.87
C TRP A 198 19.29 -23.55 -17.03
N LEU A 199 19.67 -22.37 -16.54
CA LEU A 199 20.84 -22.20 -15.66
C LEU A 199 20.66 -22.94 -14.34
N PHE A 200 19.46 -22.95 -13.76
CA PHE A 200 19.16 -23.71 -12.55
C PHE A 200 19.31 -25.22 -12.77
N ALA A 201 18.81 -25.75 -13.89
CA ALA A 201 18.90 -27.17 -14.21
C ALA A 201 20.35 -27.62 -14.47
N LYS A 202 21.13 -26.84 -15.22
CA LYS A 202 22.43 -27.29 -15.77
C LYS A 202 23.66 -26.74 -15.05
N LYS A 203 23.58 -25.58 -14.37
CA LYS A 203 24.76 -24.85 -13.85
C LYS A 203 24.74 -24.51 -12.36
N ARG A 204 23.71 -24.93 -11.60
CA ARG A 204 23.58 -24.63 -10.14
C ARG A 204 24.69 -25.15 -9.22
N LYS A 205 25.51 -26.12 -9.67
CA LYS A 205 26.63 -26.70 -8.89
C LYS A 205 28.02 -26.32 -9.44
N GLY A 206 28.10 -25.43 -10.44
CA GLY A 206 29.37 -25.04 -11.05
C GLY A 206 30.17 -24.04 -10.21
N THR A 207 31.40 -23.74 -10.63
CA THR A 207 32.29 -22.76 -9.97
C THR A 207 31.65 -21.36 -9.86
N TYR A 208 30.90 -20.95 -10.88
CA TYR A 208 30.20 -19.66 -10.94
C TYR A 208 28.78 -19.69 -10.34
N TRP A 209 28.50 -20.63 -9.43
CA TRP A 209 27.19 -20.75 -8.80
C TRP A 209 26.64 -19.43 -8.19
N PRO A 210 27.42 -18.48 -7.63
CA PRO A 210 26.85 -17.26 -7.07
C PRO A 210 26.17 -16.38 -8.13
N PHE A 211 26.77 -16.26 -9.32
CA PHE A 211 26.19 -15.48 -10.42
C PHE A 211 24.95 -16.16 -11.00
N VAL A 212 24.94 -17.50 -11.07
CA VAL A 212 23.77 -18.28 -11.48
C VAL A 212 22.60 -18.03 -10.54
N TRP A 213 22.83 -18.09 -9.23
CA TRP A 213 21.81 -17.81 -8.23
C TRP A 213 21.37 -16.35 -8.26
N GLY A 214 22.30 -15.40 -8.41
CA GLY A 214 21.99 -13.98 -8.58
C GLY A 214 21.07 -13.71 -9.78
N PHE A 215 21.35 -14.33 -10.93
CA PHE A 215 20.49 -14.23 -12.12
C PHE A 215 19.11 -14.85 -11.90
N ILE A 216 19.02 -15.99 -11.18
CA ILE A 216 17.74 -16.62 -10.83
C ILE A 216 16.92 -15.69 -9.92
N PHE A 217 17.53 -15.08 -8.91
CA PHE A 217 16.83 -14.11 -8.05
C PHE A 217 16.35 -12.90 -8.85
N PHE A 218 17.19 -12.37 -9.74
CA PHE A 218 16.82 -11.29 -10.64
C PHE A 218 15.62 -11.67 -11.53
N ALA A 219 15.67 -12.82 -12.21
CA ALA A 219 14.60 -13.25 -13.12
C ALA A 219 13.28 -13.49 -12.39
N LEU A 220 13.32 -14.10 -11.19
CA LEU A 220 12.13 -14.25 -10.34
C LEU A 220 11.61 -12.89 -9.86
N PHE A 221 12.50 -11.98 -9.45
CA PHE A 221 12.11 -10.65 -9.02
C PHE A 221 11.48 -9.84 -10.15
N ALA A 222 12.11 -9.79 -11.33
CA ALA A 222 11.58 -9.12 -12.52
C ALA A 222 10.19 -9.69 -12.88
N PHE A 223 10.01 -11.01 -12.82
CA PHE A 223 8.69 -11.59 -13.03
C PHE A 223 7.67 -11.17 -11.97
N PHE A 224 7.95 -11.33 -10.67
CA PHE A 224 6.95 -11.10 -9.62
C PHE A 224 6.73 -9.63 -9.24
N VAL A 225 7.70 -8.77 -9.47
CA VAL A 225 7.68 -7.37 -9.03
C VAL A 225 7.57 -6.40 -10.20
N GLU A 226 8.01 -6.77 -11.40
CA GLU A 226 7.97 -5.86 -12.57
C GLU A 226 6.85 -6.20 -13.56
N LEU A 227 6.61 -7.49 -13.80
CA LEU A 227 5.53 -7.95 -14.69
C LEU A 227 4.17 -7.96 -14.00
N VAL A 228 4.11 -8.49 -12.78
CA VAL A 228 2.84 -8.74 -12.08
C VAL A 228 2.05 -7.47 -11.72
N PRO A 229 2.63 -6.31 -11.33
CA PRO A 229 1.84 -5.13 -11.00
C PRO A 229 1.02 -4.54 -12.15
N TYR A 230 1.29 -4.94 -13.40
CA TYR A 230 0.67 -4.38 -14.60
C TYR A 230 -0.32 -5.34 -15.26
N LEU A 231 -0.68 -6.44 -14.58
CA LEU A 231 -1.81 -7.26 -14.99
C LEU A 231 -3.11 -6.49 -14.71
N PRO A 232 -3.92 -6.17 -15.73
CA PRO A 232 -5.05 -5.22 -15.65
C PRO A 232 -6.21 -5.62 -14.73
N SER A 233 -6.14 -6.77 -14.03
CA SER A 233 -7.10 -7.10 -12.96
C SER A 233 -6.61 -8.13 -11.93
N TYR A 234 -5.56 -8.91 -12.22
CA TYR A 234 -5.14 -10.04 -11.37
C TYR A 234 -3.72 -9.95 -10.80
N GLY A 235 -3.00 -8.86 -11.08
CA GLY A 235 -1.60 -8.69 -10.69
C GLY A 235 -1.35 -8.83 -9.19
N GLY A 236 -2.04 -8.01 -8.40
CA GLY A 236 -1.93 -8.07 -6.94
C GLY A 236 -2.18 -9.46 -6.39
N TYR A 237 -3.25 -10.13 -6.85
CA TYR A 237 -3.64 -11.45 -6.36
C TYR A 237 -2.58 -12.51 -6.60
N VAL A 238 -2.02 -12.60 -7.81
CA VAL A 238 -0.96 -13.59 -8.12
C VAL A 238 0.26 -13.35 -7.24
N ARG A 239 0.69 -12.08 -7.08
CA ARG A 239 1.83 -11.73 -6.22
C ARG A 239 1.62 -12.18 -4.78
N TYR A 240 0.47 -11.85 -4.21
CA TYR A 240 0.19 -12.15 -2.80
C TYR A 240 -0.07 -13.64 -2.58
N VAL A 241 -0.77 -14.34 -3.47
CA VAL A 241 -1.01 -15.79 -3.36
C VAL A 241 0.31 -16.56 -3.42
N VAL A 242 1.19 -16.23 -4.37
CA VAL A 242 2.51 -16.87 -4.44
C VAL A 242 3.37 -16.50 -3.24
N GLY A 243 3.37 -15.23 -2.82
CA GLY A 243 4.08 -14.80 -1.61
C GLY A 243 3.64 -15.55 -0.35
N ILE A 244 2.32 -15.72 -0.17
CA ILE A 244 1.74 -16.52 0.92
C ILE A 244 2.19 -17.98 0.81
N GLY A 245 2.12 -18.58 -0.38
CA GLY A 245 2.54 -19.95 -0.62
C GLY A 245 4.01 -20.19 -0.30
N VAL A 246 4.90 -19.31 -0.76
CA VAL A 246 6.35 -19.38 -0.46
C VAL A 246 6.59 -19.23 1.03
N THR A 247 5.94 -18.26 1.68
CA THR A 247 6.09 -18.04 3.13
C THR A 247 5.61 -19.25 3.93
N ALA A 248 4.47 -19.84 3.56
CA ALA A 248 3.95 -21.04 4.21
C ALA A 248 4.89 -22.24 4.05
N LEU A 249 5.45 -22.44 2.85
CA LEU A 249 6.41 -23.53 2.58
C LEU A 249 7.72 -23.35 3.34
N VAL A 250 8.31 -22.15 3.28
CA VAL A 250 9.56 -21.82 3.99
C VAL A 250 9.34 -21.89 5.50
N GLY A 251 8.23 -21.35 6.00
CA GLY A 251 7.84 -21.42 7.41
C GLY A 251 7.68 -22.87 7.87
N ARG A 252 6.94 -23.69 7.11
CA ARG A 252 6.78 -25.12 7.41
C ARG A 252 8.12 -25.86 7.44
N TYR A 253 8.99 -25.61 6.46
CA TYR A 253 10.31 -26.24 6.42
C TYR A 253 11.18 -25.82 7.62
N ALA A 254 11.16 -24.53 7.97
CA ALA A 254 11.90 -24.00 9.11
C ALA A 254 11.41 -24.61 10.44
N ILE A 255 10.09 -24.69 10.64
CA ILE A 255 9.48 -25.31 11.82
C ILE A 255 9.88 -26.79 11.93
N LEU A 256 9.75 -27.55 10.83
CA LEU A 256 10.14 -28.97 10.82
C LEU A 256 11.65 -29.17 11.03
N ALA A 257 12.48 -28.26 10.53
CA ALA A 257 13.92 -28.30 10.77
C ALA A 257 14.26 -28.00 12.24
N LEU A 258 13.60 -27.01 12.85
CA LEU A 258 13.76 -26.66 14.25
C LEU A 258 13.29 -27.79 15.18
N ASN A 259 12.14 -28.40 14.90
CA ASN A 259 11.64 -29.52 15.69
C ASN A 259 12.59 -30.72 15.64
N ARG A 260 13.08 -31.09 14.44
CA ARG A 260 14.10 -32.15 14.29
C ARG A 260 15.44 -31.81 14.96
N TYR A 261 15.75 -30.53 15.13
CA TYR A 261 16.93 -30.09 15.87
C TYR A 261 16.72 -30.28 17.37
N LEU A 262 15.59 -29.82 17.90
CA LEU A 262 15.21 -29.96 19.31
C LEU A 262 15.06 -31.42 19.74
N GLU A 263 14.48 -32.28 18.89
CA GLU A 263 14.37 -33.72 19.15
C GLU A 263 15.74 -34.38 19.27
N ARG A 264 16.67 -34.06 18.35
CA ARG A 264 18.05 -34.56 18.43
C ARG A 264 18.76 -34.09 19.69
N GLN A 265 18.50 -32.86 20.13
CA GLN A 265 19.05 -32.33 21.36
C GLN A 265 18.51 -33.06 22.59
N LYS A 266 17.20 -33.31 22.67
CA LYS A 266 16.59 -34.09 23.75
C LYS A 266 17.13 -35.52 23.82
N LEU A 267 17.31 -36.16 22.67
CA LEU A 267 17.91 -37.51 22.60
C LEU A 267 19.36 -37.48 23.11
N ALA A 268 20.17 -36.50 22.70
CA ALA A 268 21.54 -36.34 23.17
C ALA A 268 21.63 -36.13 24.70
N GLU A 269 20.68 -35.41 25.31
CA GLU A 269 20.61 -35.23 26.77
C GLU A 269 20.30 -36.53 27.53
N ALA A 270 19.62 -37.50 26.91
CA ALA A 270 19.25 -38.78 27.53
C ALA A 270 20.34 -39.87 27.49
N LEU A 271 21.38 -39.72 26.65
CA LEU A 271 22.46 -40.71 26.50
C LEU A 271 23.47 -40.68 27.66
N PRO A 272 24.12 -41.80 28.04
CA PRO A 272 25.19 -41.83 29.04
C PRO A 272 26.44 -41.01 28.65
N ASP A 273 27.10 -40.41 29.65
CA ASP A 273 28.20 -39.44 29.44
C ASP A 273 29.41 -39.96 28.65
N GLN A 274 29.73 -41.25 28.72
CA GLN A 274 30.87 -41.83 27.99
C GLN A 274 30.61 -42.01 26.49
N GLU A 275 29.35 -42.16 26.09
CA GLU A 275 28.95 -42.30 24.69
C GLU A 275 28.75 -40.92 24.05
N ARG A 276 28.19 -39.97 24.81
CA ARG A 276 28.07 -38.54 24.42
C ARG A 276 29.40 -37.90 23.99
N ARG A 277 30.50 -38.23 24.67
CA ARG A 277 31.85 -37.71 24.34
C ARG A 277 32.41 -38.29 23.04
N LYS A 278 31.99 -39.50 22.65
CA LYS A 278 32.47 -40.15 21.43
C LYS A 278 31.81 -39.57 20.19
N GLU A 279 30.55 -39.14 20.26
CA GLU A 279 29.82 -38.57 19.12
C GLU A 279 30.11 -37.07 18.86
N LEU A 280 30.67 -36.37 19.84
CA LEU A 280 30.91 -34.94 19.74
C LEU A 280 32.21 -34.64 18.99
N SER A 281 32.12 -33.86 17.91
CA SER A 281 33.30 -33.46 17.16
C SER A 281 34.18 -32.47 17.93
N TYR A 282 35.49 -32.64 17.77
CA TYR A 282 36.52 -31.85 18.45
C TYR A 282 36.32 -30.33 18.25
N ASP A 283 36.08 -29.91 17.01
CA ASP A 283 35.95 -28.48 16.67
C ASP A 283 34.68 -27.86 17.25
N VAL A 284 33.58 -28.61 17.31
CA VAL A 284 32.31 -28.14 17.88
C VAL A 284 32.44 -27.99 19.40
N ALA A 285 33.09 -28.94 20.06
CA ALA A 285 33.32 -28.88 21.49
C ALA A 285 34.17 -27.66 21.89
N LEU A 286 35.28 -27.44 21.17
CA LEU A 286 36.18 -26.32 21.47
C LEU A 286 35.54 -24.96 21.15
N ALA A 287 34.77 -24.86 20.06
CA ALA A 287 34.06 -23.63 19.70
C ALA A 287 32.95 -23.24 20.70
N ARG A 288 32.28 -24.24 21.30
CA ARG A 288 31.27 -24.02 22.35
C ARG A 288 31.93 -23.60 23.66
N LEU A 289 33.02 -24.27 24.05
CA LEU A 289 33.81 -23.89 25.23
C LEU A 289 34.38 -22.48 25.10
N ALA A 290 34.87 -22.07 23.93
CA ALA A 290 35.36 -20.70 23.72
C ALA A 290 34.29 -19.62 23.94
N LYS A 291 33.00 -19.98 23.90
CA LYS A 291 31.85 -19.09 24.15
C LYS A 291 31.21 -19.29 25.53
N SER A 292 31.87 -20.02 26.43
CA SER A 292 31.30 -20.39 27.74
C SER A 292 29.99 -21.16 27.65
N VAL A 293 29.84 -22.01 26.64
CA VAL A 293 28.67 -22.86 26.40
C VAL A 293 29.05 -24.33 26.54
N CYS A 294 28.24 -25.10 27.27
CA CYS A 294 28.44 -26.53 27.43
C CYS A 294 28.38 -27.25 26.07
N PRO A 295 29.39 -28.06 25.70
CA PRO A 295 29.38 -28.83 24.46
C PRO A 295 28.22 -29.85 24.35
N GLY A 296 27.74 -30.36 25.49
CA GLY A 296 26.65 -31.34 25.56
C GLY A 296 25.25 -30.70 25.51
N CYS A 297 24.90 -29.90 26.52
CA CYS A 297 23.54 -29.35 26.66
C CYS A 297 23.34 -27.93 26.11
N GLU A 298 24.38 -27.31 25.53
CA GLU A 298 24.32 -25.96 24.94
C GLU A 298 23.87 -24.84 25.90
N ARG A 299 23.86 -25.11 27.21
CA ARG A 299 23.59 -24.10 28.26
C ARG A 299 24.87 -23.35 28.64
N PRO A 300 24.75 -22.08 29.09
CA PRO A 300 25.90 -21.34 29.58
C PRO A 300 26.53 -22.04 30.78
N VAL A 301 27.86 -22.07 30.83
CA VAL A 301 28.65 -22.60 31.95
C VAL A 301 29.77 -21.64 32.27
N ASP A 302 30.02 -21.42 33.56
CA ASP A 302 31.15 -20.62 34.01
C ASP A 302 32.46 -21.41 33.92
N LEU A 303 33.21 -21.17 32.84
CA LEU A 303 34.52 -21.80 32.60
C LEU A 303 35.67 -21.07 33.29
N LYS A 304 35.43 -19.88 33.87
CA LYS A 304 36.46 -19.12 34.59
C LYS A 304 36.64 -19.63 36.02
N ASN A 305 35.63 -20.32 36.54
CA ASN A 305 35.73 -20.97 37.83
C ASN A 305 36.52 -22.28 37.72
N GLU A 306 37.72 -22.29 38.30
CA GLU A 306 38.66 -23.43 38.26
C GLU A 306 38.16 -24.66 39.02
N THR A 307 37.13 -24.52 39.86
CA THR A 307 36.53 -25.61 40.62
C THR A 307 35.47 -26.40 39.84
N ILE A 308 35.02 -25.89 38.69
CA ILE A 308 33.96 -26.51 37.88
C ILE A 308 34.59 -27.40 36.79
N ASP A 309 34.76 -28.68 37.08
CA ASP A 309 35.27 -29.67 36.12
C ASP A 309 34.14 -30.38 35.34
N PHE A 310 32.91 -30.32 35.84
CA PHE A 310 31.73 -30.93 35.23
C PHE A 310 30.62 -29.90 35.01
N CYS A 311 29.81 -30.07 33.97
CA CYS A 311 28.69 -29.20 33.71
C CYS A 311 27.56 -29.44 34.74
N PRO A 312 27.08 -28.40 35.45
CA PRO A 312 26.03 -28.55 36.46
C PRO A 312 24.64 -28.90 35.86
N HIS A 313 24.46 -28.73 34.55
CA HIS A 313 23.19 -28.99 33.89
C HIS A 313 23.05 -30.40 33.30
N CYS A 314 24.16 -31.02 32.91
CA CYS A 314 24.12 -32.30 32.18
C CYS A 314 25.18 -33.32 32.59
N GLY A 315 26.07 -32.98 33.54
CA GLY A 315 27.07 -33.91 34.09
C GLY A 315 28.31 -34.13 33.22
N ILE A 316 28.38 -33.59 32.00
CA ILE A 316 29.54 -33.82 31.13
C ILE A 316 30.83 -33.21 31.71
N GLY A 317 31.93 -33.95 31.66
CA GLY A 317 33.25 -33.47 32.08
C GLY A 317 33.80 -32.47 31.07
N LEU A 318 34.02 -31.24 31.53
CA LEU A 318 34.51 -30.11 30.74
C LEU A 318 36.05 -30.04 30.81
N PHE A 319 36.61 -30.35 31.97
CA PHE A 319 38.04 -30.34 32.23
C PHE A 319 38.49 -31.65 32.89
N ASP A 320 39.69 -32.07 32.56
CA ASP A 320 40.40 -33.19 33.17
C ASP A 320 41.84 -32.77 33.49
N ARG A 321 42.57 -33.58 34.27
CA ARG A 321 43.98 -33.34 34.55
C ARG A 321 44.84 -34.24 33.68
N CYS A 322 45.95 -33.70 33.17
CA CYS A 322 46.91 -34.50 32.43
C CYS A 322 47.53 -35.57 33.34
N GLY A 323 47.54 -36.84 32.92
CA GLY A 323 48.17 -37.92 33.68
C GLY A 323 49.70 -37.81 33.80
N THR A 324 50.34 -36.98 32.97
CA THR A 324 51.81 -36.81 32.95
C THR A 324 52.27 -35.57 33.70
N CYS A 325 51.66 -34.41 33.46
CA CYS A 325 52.06 -33.14 34.08
C CYS A 325 51.05 -32.57 35.07
N SER A 326 49.94 -33.28 35.34
CA SER A 326 48.84 -32.89 36.26
C SER A 326 48.11 -31.58 35.94
N THR A 327 48.49 -30.87 34.87
CA THR A 327 47.85 -29.63 34.43
C THR A 327 46.39 -29.87 34.06
N ARG A 328 45.50 -29.00 34.56
CA ARG A 328 44.08 -28.96 34.19
C ARG A 328 43.95 -28.56 32.72
N LYS A 329 43.41 -29.43 31.88
CA LYS A 329 43.18 -29.21 30.45
C LYS A 329 41.71 -29.45 30.11
N SER A 330 41.27 -29.01 28.94
CA SER A 330 39.93 -29.39 28.48
C SER A 330 39.87 -30.89 28.25
N ALA A 331 38.80 -31.53 28.74
CA ALA A 331 38.54 -32.95 28.54
C ALA A 331 38.36 -33.31 27.05
N PHE A 332 38.12 -32.31 26.19
CA PHE A 332 38.01 -32.45 24.74
C PHE A 332 39.32 -32.15 24.00
N ALA A 333 40.38 -31.69 24.69
CA ALA A 333 41.66 -31.40 24.04
C ALA A 333 42.37 -32.70 23.60
N ARG A 334 42.76 -32.79 22.31
CA ARG A 334 43.52 -33.93 21.77
C ARG A 334 44.93 -34.04 22.34
N PHE A 335 45.51 -32.90 22.74
CA PHE A 335 46.84 -32.80 23.32
C PHE A 335 46.80 -31.93 24.57
N CYS A 336 47.66 -32.22 25.55
CA CYS A 336 47.86 -31.30 26.66
C CYS A 336 48.50 -30.00 26.15
N HIS A 337 47.93 -28.85 26.48
CA HIS A 337 48.48 -27.56 26.10
C HIS A 337 49.80 -27.22 26.82
N ALA A 338 50.10 -27.88 27.95
CA ALA A 338 51.30 -27.64 28.74
C ALA A 338 52.48 -28.55 28.35
N CYS A 339 52.25 -29.84 28.11
CA CYS A 339 53.32 -30.81 27.83
C CYS A 339 53.23 -31.50 26.45
N GLY A 340 52.17 -31.24 25.66
CA GLY A 340 51.98 -31.84 24.34
C GLY A 340 51.57 -33.31 24.34
N THR A 341 51.50 -33.98 25.50
CA THR A 341 51.09 -35.40 25.58
C THR A 341 49.66 -35.59 25.04
N GLY A 342 49.49 -36.58 24.16
CA GLY A 342 48.19 -36.93 23.59
C GLY A 342 47.19 -37.40 24.65
N ALA A 343 45.94 -36.97 24.57
CA ALA A 343 44.88 -37.44 25.44
C ALA A 343 44.42 -38.85 25.02
N GLY A 344 44.21 -39.75 25.99
CA GLY A 344 43.70 -41.11 25.75
C GLY A 344 42.20 -41.18 25.37
N VAL A 345 41.53 -40.04 25.23
CA VAL A 345 40.09 -39.96 24.93
C VAL A 345 39.88 -40.02 23.41
N LYS A 346 39.21 -41.07 22.93
CA LYS A 346 38.79 -41.21 21.52
C LYS A 346 37.53 -40.36 21.26
N LEU A 347 37.69 -39.16 20.72
CA LEU A 347 36.60 -38.36 20.15
C LEU A 347 36.32 -38.82 18.70
N ALA A 348 35.09 -38.66 18.20
CA ALA A 348 34.77 -38.91 16.79
C ALA A 348 35.71 -38.12 15.87
N ARG A 349 36.16 -38.77 14.79
CA ARG A 349 36.83 -38.11 13.67
C ARG A 349 35.78 -37.39 12.83
N ASP A 350 36.09 -36.15 12.45
CA ASP A 350 35.30 -35.40 11.48
C ASP A 350 35.61 -35.93 10.07
N ASP A 351 34.97 -37.04 9.66
CA ASP A 351 35.06 -37.56 8.29
C ASP A 351 34.05 -36.91 7.33
#